data_AF-A0A4S4KF86-F1
#
_entry.id   AF-A0A4S4KF86-F1
#
_cell.length_a   1.000
_cell.length_b   1.000
_cell.length_c   1.000
_cell.angle_alpha   90.00
_cell.angle_beta   90.00
_cell.angle_gamma   90.00
#
_symmetry.space_group_name_H-M   'P 1'
#
loop_
_entity.id
_entity.type
_entity.pdbx_description
1 polymer ?
#
loop_
_entity_poly.entity_id
_entity_poly.type
_entity_poly.pdbx_seq_one_letter_code
_entity_poly.pdbx_strand_id
1 'polypeptide(L)'
;NITDPTNGRVTYVTEETAVALNLTYASGDTLIMRADDTTILDPDGPGRNSVRIMSVNNYTTHVAVFDIRHMPEGCSTWPAAWETGATNWPDCGEVDI
;
A
#
# COMPACT_ATOMS: atom_id res chain seq x y z
N ASN A 1 11.22 -6.06 0.31
CA ASN A 1 9.85 -6.59 0.46
C ASN A 1 9.60 -6.93 1.90
N ILE A 2 8.42 -6.57 2.42
CA ILE A 2 7.98 -6.90 3.77
C ILE A 2 6.81 -7.89 3.66
N THR A 3 6.73 -8.86 4.57
CA THR A 3 5.52 -9.67 4.75
C THR A 3 4.43 -8.78 5.34
N ASP A 4 3.17 -9.01 4.95
CA ASP A 4 2.05 -8.21 5.41
C ASP A 4 1.81 -8.36 6.92
N PRO A 5 1.95 -7.29 7.73
CA PRO A 5 1.77 -7.37 9.17
C PRO A 5 0.34 -7.75 9.62
N THR A 6 -0.67 -7.50 8.78
CA THR A 6 -2.07 -7.87 9.05
C THR A 6 -2.44 -9.24 8.49
N ASN A 7 -1.47 -9.98 7.94
CA ASN A 7 -1.61 -11.36 7.46
C ASN A 7 -2.62 -11.53 6.31
N GLY A 8 -2.73 -10.53 5.43
CA GLY A 8 -3.59 -10.58 4.25
C GLY A 8 -3.04 -11.48 3.12
N ARG A 9 -3.91 -11.80 2.16
CA ARG A 9 -3.55 -12.56 0.94
C ARG A 9 -2.90 -11.64 -0.11
N VAL A 10 -1.76 -11.08 0.24
CA VAL A 10 -1.06 -10.07 -0.57
C VAL A 10 0.42 -10.41 -0.74
N THR A 11 1.03 -9.90 -1.81
CA THR A 11 2.47 -9.84 -1.98
C THR A 11 2.87 -8.41 -2.29
N TYR A 12 3.48 -7.73 -1.32
CA TYR A 12 4.01 -6.39 -1.54
C TYR A 12 5.32 -6.46 -2.32
N VAL A 13 5.30 -5.91 -3.53
CA VAL A 13 6.44 -5.93 -4.45
C VAL A 13 7.35 -4.71 -4.23
N THR A 14 8.58 -4.78 -4.78
CA THR A 14 9.50 -3.63 -4.79
C THR A 14 9.00 -2.54 -5.73
N GLU A 15 9.55 -1.32 -5.61
CA GLU A 15 9.29 -0.23 -6.56
C GLU A 15 9.59 -0.64 -8.01
N GLU A 16 10.77 -1.23 -8.26
CA GLU A 16 11.17 -1.71 -9.59
C GLU A 16 10.14 -2.67 -10.19
N THR A 17 9.70 -3.66 -9.41
CA THR A 17 8.69 -4.63 -9.85
C THR A 17 7.32 -3.97 -10.02
N ALA A 18 6.93 -3.05 -9.14
CA ALA A 18 5.67 -2.33 -9.25
C ALA A 18 5.61 -1.49 -10.54
N VAL A 19 6.71 -0.81 -10.90
CA VAL A 19 6.79 -0.05 -12.16
C VAL A 19 6.79 -0.99 -13.36
N ALA A 20 7.57 -2.07 -13.32
CA ALA A 20 7.63 -3.04 -14.42
C ALA A 20 6.28 -3.74 -14.69
N LEU A 21 5.52 -4.03 -13.64
CA LEU A 21 4.17 -4.61 -13.71
C LEU A 21 3.06 -3.55 -13.81
N ASN A 22 3.41 -2.26 -13.86
CA ASN A 22 2.47 -1.14 -13.85
C ASN A 22 1.46 -1.19 -12.69
N LEU A 23 1.88 -1.63 -11.50
CA LEU A 23 1.11 -1.56 -10.24
C LEU A 23 1.22 -0.17 -9.59
N THR A 24 2.28 0.57 -9.90
CA THR A 24 2.40 2.00 -9.59
C THR A 24 2.60 2.78 -10.88
N TYR A 25 1.84 3.86 -11.03
CA TYR A 25 2.00 4.81 -12.14
C TYR A 25 2.02 6.23 -11.56
N ALA A 26 3.08 6.98 -11.86
CA ALA A 26 3.21 8.37 -11.44
C ALA A 26 3.60 9.23 -12.63
N SER A 27 2.67 10.07 -13.11
CA SER A 27 2.91 10.98 -14.23
C SER A 27 1.97 12.17 -14.17
N GLY A 28 2.46 13.35 -14.57
CA GLY A 28 1.69 14.60 -14.47
C GLY A 28 1.25 14.89 -13.03
N ASP A 29 -0.05 15.09 -12.85
CA ASP A 29 -0.72 15.36 -11.56
C ASP A 29 -1.40 14.11 -10.97
N THR A 30 -1.00 12.93 -11.43
CA THR A 30 -1.69 11.67 -11.14
C THR A 30 -0.72 10.61 -10.62
N LEU A 31 -1.06 10.09 -9.43
CA LEU A 31 -0.51 8.88 -8.85
C LEU A 31 -1.60 7.81 -8.87
N ILE A 32 -1.25 6.62 -9.36
CA ILE A 32 -2.11 5.43 -9.25
C ILE A 32 -1.31 4.33 -8.57
N MET A 33 -1.93 3.74 -7.56
CA MET A 33 -1.50 2.53 -6.89
C MET A 33 -2.62 1.51 -7.06
N ARG A 34 -2.31 0.34 -7.62
CA ARG A 34 -3.30 -0.68 -7.95
C ARG A 34 -2.81 -2.08 -7.57
N ALA A 35 -3.76 -2.97 -7.31
CA ALA A 35 -3.48 -4.40 -7.22
C ALA A 35 -3.38 -5.00 -8.63
N ASP A 36 -2.71 -6.15 -8.74
CA ASP A 36 -2.75 -6.97 -9.96
C ASP A 36 -4.18 -7.46 -10.21
N ASP A 37 -4.76 -7.09 -11.34
CA ASP A 37 -6.12 -7.43 -11.76
C ASP A 37 -6.15 -8.46 -12.92
N THR A 38 -5.01 -9.05 -13.26
CA THR A 38 -4.86 -9.94 -14.42
C THR A 38 -4.58 -11.39 -14.03
N THR A 39 -3.82 -11.61 -12.95
CA THR A 39 -3.36 -12.95 -12.58
C THR A 39 -4.43 -13.74 -11.84
N ILE A 40 -4.67 -14.98 -12.31
CA ILE A 40 -5.37 -16.03 -11.56
C ILE A 40 -4.34 -16.68 -10.63
N LEU A 41 -4.56 -16.58 -9.32
CA LEU A 41 -3.61 -17.06 -8.33
C LEU A 41 -3.73 -18.56 -8.10
N ASP A 42 -2.59 -19.20 -7.86
CA ASP A 42 -2.54 -20.53 -7.25
C ASP A 42 -3.07 -20.43 -5.79
N PRO A 43 -4.05 -21.25 -5.39
CA PRO A 43 -4.54 -21.30 -4.02
C PRO A 43 -3.43 -21.54 -2.98
N ASP A 44 -2.42 -22.32 -3.33
CA ASP A 44 -1.30 -22.68 -2.44
C ASP A 44 -0.08 -21.76 -2.65
N GLY A 45 -0.15 -20.86 -3.64
CA GLY A 45 0.93 -19.92 -3.99
C GLY A 45 0.99 -18.67 -3.11
N PRO A 46 1.67 -17.60 -3.56
CA PRO A 46 1.67 -16.29 -2.90
C PRO A 46 0.35 -15.52 -3.09
N GLY A 47 0.19 -14.44 -2.33
CA GLY A 47 -0.95 -13.52 -2.44
C GLY A 47 -0.93 -12.66 -3.70
N ARG A 48 -2.00 -11.86 -3.90
CA ARG A 48 -2.09 -10.95 -5.05
C ARG A 48 -1.00 -9.88 -4.96
N ASN A 49 -0.30 -9.61 -6.06
CA ASN A 49 0.68 -8.54 -6.09
C ASN A 49 -0.01 -7.19 -5.85
N SER A 50 0.56 -6.40 -4.95
CA SER A 50 0.08 -5.06 -4.61
C SER A 50 1.26 -4.22 -4.10
N VAL A 51 0.97 -2.97 -3.73
CA VAL A 51 1.97 -2.02 -3.26
C VAL A 51 1.59 -1.46 -1.89
N ARG A 52 2.62 -1.27 -1.05
CA ARG A 52 2.56 -0.50 0.19
C ARG A 52 3.72 0.47 0.15
N ILE A 53 3.43 1.76 0.09
CA ILE A 53 4.43 2.82 0.12
C ILE A 53 4.50 3.42 1.52
N MET A 54 5.66 3.96 1.87
CA MET A 54 5.90 4.65 3.13
C MET A 54 6.66 5.93 2.84
N SER A 55 6.36 7.01 3.54
CA SER A 55 7.12 8.25 3.43
C SER A 55 8.57 8.02 3.89
N VAL A 56 9.51 8.70 3.23
CA VAL A 56 10.91 8.72 3.69
C VAL A 56 11.06 9.60 4.93
N ASN A 57 10.24 10.66 5.03
CA ASN A 57 10.21 11.57 6.16
C ASN A 57 9.22 11.10 7.23
N ASN A 58 9.52 11.45 8.48
CA ASN A 58 8.66 11.25 9.64
C ASN A 58 8.15 12.59 10.17
N TYR A 59 7.00 12.58 10.83
CA TYR A 59 6.34 13.78 11.34
C TYR A 59 5.84 13.55 12.77
N THR A 60 5.73 14.64 13.55
CA THR A 60 5.20 14.61 14.92
C THR A 60 4.01 15.56 15.06
N THR A 61 4.24 16.86 14.86
CA THR A 61 3.19 17.86 14.77
C THR A 61 3.14 18.39 13.35
N HIS A 62 2.11 18.01 12.60
CA HIS A 62 1.93 18.37 11.21
C HIS A 62 0.43 18.37 10.83
N VAL A 63 0.17 18.70 9.57
CA VAL A 63 -1.12 18.49 8.92
C VAL A 63 -0.84 17.72 7.63
N ALA A 64 -1.54 16.61 7.44
CA ALA A 64 -1.54 15.85 6.19
C ALA A 64 -2.87 16.10 5.44
N VAL A 65 -2.78 16.36 4.13
CA VAL A 65 -3.94 16.55 3.26
C VAL A 65 -3.82 15.60 2.07
N PHE A 66 -4.83 14.76 1.87
CA PHE A 66 -4.90 13.83 0.75
C PHE A 66 -6.04 14.24 -0.18
N ASP A 67 -5.71 14.67 -1.40
CA ASP A 67 -6.69 14.91 -2.48
C ASP A 67 -6.80 13.62 -3.32
N ILE A 68 -7.79 12.79 -2.99
CA ILE A 68 -7.96 11.43 -3.54
C ILE A 68 -9.09 11.42 -4.56
N ARG A 69 -8.75 11.23 -5.84
CA ARG A 69 -9.74 11.11 -6.93
C ARG A 69 -10.50 9.77 -6.93
N HIS A 70 -9.86 8.69 -6.47
CA HIS A 70 -10.42 7.34 -6.43
C HIS A 70 -9.71 6.49 -5.35
N MET A 71 -10.43 5.57 -4.69
CA MET A 71 -9.89 4.62 -3.73
C MET A 71 -10.21 3.17 -4.14
N PRO A 72 -9.41 2.16 -3.73
CA PRO A 72 -9.67 0.77 -4.10
C PRO A 72 -11.05 0.28 -3.63
N GLU A 73 -11.72 -0.48 -4.49
CA GLU A 73 -13.01 -1.11 -4.21
C GLU A 73 -13.03 -2.56 -4.70
N GLY A 74 -13.92 -3.37 -4.12
CA GLY A 74 -14.10 -4.78 -4.45
C GLY A 74 -14.21 -5.67 -3.22
N CYS A 75 -14.75 -6.87 -3.37
CA CYS A 75 -14.79 -7.83 -2.27
C CYS A 75 -13.37 -8.13 -1.77
N SER A 76 -13.21 -8.16 -0.44
CA SER A 76 -11.96 -8.48 0.25
C SER A 76 -10.84 -7.44 0.12
N THR A 77 -11.04 -6.32 -0.57
CA THR A 77 -10.05 -5.23 -0.56
C THR A 77 -10.01 -4.56 0.81
N TRP A 78 -8.81 -4.31 1.33
CA TRP A 78 -8.58 -3.54 2.55
C TRP A 78 -7.58 -2.40 2.26
N PRO A 79 -8.03 -1.26 1.71
CA PRO A 79 -7.18 -0.09 1.51
C PRO A 79 -7.03 0.72 2.80
N ALA A 80 -5.90 1.42 2.94
CA ALA A 80 -5.67 2.35 4.05
C ALA A 80 -4.72 3.48 3.61
N ALA A 81 -5.02 4.70 4.06
CA ALA A 81 -4.08 5.81 4.17
C ALA A 81 -3.96 6.10 5.68
N TRP A 82 -2.76 5.99 6.22
CA TRP A 82 -2.58 5.95 7.68
C TRP A 82 -1.17 6.37 8.05
N GLU A 83 -0.98 6.74 9.31
CA GLU A 83 0.31 7.08 9.88
C GLU A 83 0.57 6.21 11.12
N THR A 84 1.82 5.80 11.32
CA THR A 84 2.24 5.07 12.52
C THR A 84 3.68 5.39 12.86
N GLY A 85 4.08 5.10 14.09
CA GLY A 85 5.49 5.12 14.47
C GLY A 85 6.34 4.20 13.58
N ALA A 86 7.50 4.69 13.15
CA ALA A 86 8.41 3.93 12.28
C ALA A 86 8.93 2.62 12.92
N THR A 87 8.90 2.54 14.25
CA THR A 87 9.28 1.35 15.03
C THR A 87 8.35 1.18 16.23
N ASN A 88 8.42 0.02 16.88
CA ASN A 88 7.78 -0.26 18.17
C ASN A 88 6.26 -0.07 18.17
N TRP A 89 5.58 -0.54 17.14
CA TRP A 89 4.13 -0.69 17.18
C TRP A 89 3.72 -1.62 18.36
N PRO A 90 2.68 -1.30 19.15
CA PRO A 90 1.77 -0.15 19.03
C PRO A 90 2.19 1.08 19.87
N ASP A 91 3.30 1.02 20.60
CA ASP A 91 3.69 2.01 21.61
C ASP A 91 3.95 3.41 21.04
N CYS A 92 4.33 3.51 19.77
CA CYS A 92 4.52 4.78 19.07
C CYS A 92 3.26 5.32 18.38
N GLY A 93 2.11 4.68 18.57
CA GLY A 93 0.83 5.12 18.06
C GLY A 93 0.57 4.78 16.59
N GLU A 94 -0.70 4.88 16.22
CA GLU A 94 -1.24 4.66 14.89
C GLU A 94 -2.49 5.52 14.72
N VAL A 95 -2.66 6.12 13.54
CA VAL A 95 -3.87 6.82 13.12
C VAL A 95 -4.25 6.38 11.71
N ASP A 96 -5.41 5.73 11.61
CA ASP A 96 -6.06 5.39 10.35
C ASP A 96 -6.93 6.57 9.90
N ILE A 97 -6.69 7.12 8.70
CA ILE A 97 -7.34 8.33 8.18
C ILE A 97 -8.52 7.97 7.27
#